data_AF-A0A949I4C6-F1
#
_entry.id   AF-A0A949I4C6-F1
#
_cell.length_a   1.000
_cell.length_b   1.000
_cell.length_c   1.000
_cell.angle_alpha   90.00
_cell.angle_beta   90.00
_cell.angle_gamma   90.00
#
_symmetry.space_group_name_H-M   'P 1'
#
loop_
_entity.id
_entity.type
_entity.pdbx_description
1 polymer ?
#
loop_
_entity_poly.entity_id
_entity_poly.type
_entity_poly.pdbx_seq_one_letter_code
_entity_poly.pdbx_strand_id
1 'polypeptide(L)'
;MPNPAPVPPAACARPLIEDLPGSQIREVANAGLGLPDVLPFWFGEGDQATLPVVRDAAIASLQRGETFYSHNLGLPELREQYAAYVRGVHGADVTAERVAITSAGVSALMVAVQALVNA
;
A
#
# COMPACT_ATOMS: atom_id res chain seq x y z
N MET A 1 13.69 -7.60 -48.65
CA MET A 1 13.63 -7.75 -47.18
C MET A 1 12.32 -7.14 -46.70
N PRO A 2 11.57 -7.79 -45.80
CA PRO A 2 10.39 -7.16 -45.21
C PRO A 2 10.81 -5.90 -44.44
N ASN A 3 10.01 -4.84 -44.58
CA ASN A 3 10.21 -3.57 -43.89
C ASN A 3 10.14 -3.83 -42.37
N PRO A 4 11.07 -3.31 -41.53
CA PRO A 4 10.94 -3.42 -40.08
C PRO A 4 9.59 -2.85 -39.63
N ALA A 5 8.94 -3.55 -38.70
CA ALA A 5 7.71 -3.06 -38.09
C ALA A 5 7.94 -1.67 -37.49
N PRO A 6 6.96 -0.75 -37.58
CA PRO A 6 7.09 0.58 -36.98
C PRO A 6 7.38 0.46 -35.49
N VAL A 7 8.39 1.20 -35.04
CA VAL A 7 8.72 1.32 -33.61
C VAL A 7 7.51 1.94 -32.92
N PRO A 8 6.94 1.31 -31.87
CA PRO A 8 5.83 1.92 -31.14
C PRO A 8 6.27 3.29 -30.60
N PRO A 9 5.38 4.28 -30.59
CA PRO A 9 5.71 5.58 -29.99
C PRO A 9 6.23 5.37 -28.58
N ALA A 10 7.24 6.17 -28.18
CA ALA A 10 7.72 6.18 -26.81
C ALA A 10 6.51 6.32 -25.89
N ALA A 11 6.31 5.34 -24.99
CA ALA A 11 5.15 5.33 -24.13
C ALA A 11 5.17 6.61 -23.27
N CYS A 12 4.30 7.56 -23.58
CA CYS A 12 4.08 8.73 -22.74
C CYS A 12 3.13 8.35 -21.59
N ALA A 13 3.33 8.97 -20.43
CA ALA A 13 2.39 8.85 -19.35
C ALA A 13 1.07 9.52 -19.74
N ARG A 14 -0.04 9.15 -19.08
CA ARG A 14 -1.31 9.88 -19.25
C ARG A 14 -1.09 11.34 -18.84
N PRO A 15 -1.72 12.34 -19.49
CA PRO A 15 -1.53 13.76 -19.13
C PRO A 15 -1.74 14.05 -17.64
N LEU A 16 -2.74 13.41 -17.02
CA LEU A 16 -2.98 13.51 -15.57
C LEU A 16 -1.76 13.14 -14.72
N ILE A 17 -0.96 12.15 -15.14
CA ILE A 17 0.26 11.73 -14.44
C ILE A 17 1.38 12.75 -14.69
N GLU A 18 1.45 13.32 -15.90
CA GLU A 18 2.43 14.37 -16.23
C GLU A 18 2.21 15.64 -15.40
N ASP A 19 0.95 15.94 -15.08
CA ASP A 19 0.55 17.11 -14.29
C ASP A 19 0.63 16.89 -12.76
N LEU A 20 0.97 15.68 -12.29
CA LEU A 20 1.07 15.42 -10.84
C LEU A 20 2.24 16.22 -10.24
N PRO A 21 2.00 17.06 -9.21
CA PRO A 21 3.06 17.81 -8.58
C PRO A 21 4.00 16.89 -7.79
N GLY A 22 5.24 17.33 -7.64
CA GLY A 22 6.18 16.72 -6.71
C GLY A 22 5.68 16.78 -5.26
N SER A 23 6.17 15.85 -4.43
CA SER A 23 5.85 15.85 -3.00
C SER A 23 6.62 16.96 -2.28
N GLN A 24 5.90 17.95 -1.75
CA GLN A 24 6.49 19.01 -0.92
C GLN A 24 7.11 18.48 0.38
N ILE A 25 6.58 17.39 0.94
CA ILE A 25 7.19 16.69 2.09
C ILE A 25 8.60 16.21 1.71
N ARG A 26 8.77 15.71 0.48
CA ARG A 26 10.06 15.23 -0.01
C ARG A 26 11.04 16.38 -0.27
N GLU A 27 10.56 17.53 -0.73
CA GLU A 27 11.39 18.73 -0.88
C GLU A 27 12.01 19.15 0.46
N VAL A 28 11.18 19.26 1.51
CA VAL A 28 11.65 19.59 2.88
C VAL A 28 12.60 18.52 3.41
N ALA A 29 12.23 17.23 3.29
CA ALA A 29 13.08 16.14 3.77
C ALA A 29 14.45 16.15 3.08
N ASN A 30 14.49 16.31 1.75
CA ASN A 30 15.75 16.34 0.99
C ASN A 30 16.63 17.53 1.37
N ALA A 31 16.06 18.69 1.69
CA ALA A 31 16.81 19.84 2.16
C ALA A 31 17.41 19.63 3.56
N GLY A 32 16.74 18.84 4.42
CA GLY A 32 17.18 18.56 5.78
C GLY A 32 18.10 17.33 5.95
N LEU A 33 18.07 16.38 5.01
CA LEU A 33 18.81 15.13 5.10
C LEU A 33 20.33 15.35 5.24
N GLY A 34 20.92 14.76 6.27
CA GLY A 34 22.36 14.80 6.52
C GLY A 34 22.87 16.07 7.22
N LEU A 35 21.99 17.04 7.52
CA LEU A 35 22.37 18.22 8.29
C LEU A 35 22.38 17.89 9.80
N PRO A 36 23.50 18.10 10.51
CA PRO A 36 23.65 17.66 11.91
C PRO A 36 22.75 18.41 12.90
N ASP A 37 22.35 19.64 12.56
CA ASP A 37 21.56 20.51 13.44
C ASP A 37 20.06 20.51 13.10
N VAL A 38 19.60 19.55 12.29
CA VAL A 38 18.20 19.42 11.87
C VAL A 38 17.60 18.14 12.44
N LEU A 39 16.52 18.29 13.21
CA LEU A 39 15.75 17.15 13.72
C LEU A 39 14.69 16.71 12.68
N PRO A 40 14.65 15.42 12.30
CA PRO A 40 13.76 14.93 11.25
C PRO A 40 12.35 14.63 11.79
N PHE A 41 11.38 15.53 11.52
CA PHE A 41 9.96 15.35 11.88
C PHE A 41 9.01 15.34 10.66
N TRP A 42 9.50 14.91 9.49
CA TRP A 42 8.76 14.98 8.22
C TRP A 42 8.11 13.66 7.78
N PHE A 43 8.46 12.51 8.37
CA PHE A 43 7.82 11.22 8.06
C PHE A 43 6.86 10.81 9.16
N GLY A 44 5.71 10.25 8.76
CA GLY A 44 4.62 9.88 9.66
C GLY A 44 4.61 8.40 10.07
N GLU A 45 5.73 7.68 9.92
CA GLU A 45 5.83 6.31 10.42
C GLU A 45 6.11 6.29 11.93
N GLY A 46 5.74 5.20 12.60
CA GLY A 46 6.05 5.01 14.02
C GLY A 46 7.56 4.85 14.26
N ASP A 47 8.02 5.31 15.42
CA ASP A 47 9.42 5.19 15.87
C ASP A 47 9.74 3.81 16.48
N GLN A 48 8.71 3.00 16.74
CA GLN A 48 8.84 1.66 17.28
C GLN A 48 8.89 0.60 16.19
N ALA A 49 9.83 -0.32 16.31
CA ALA A 49 9.84 -1.52 15.48
C ALA A 49 8.58 -2.36 15.70
N THR A 50 8.10 -3.00 14.63
CA THR A 50 7.00 -3.97 14.69
C THR A 50 7.25 -5.03 15.78
N LEU A 51 6.23 -5.31 16.58
CA LEU A 51 6.32 -6.21 17.73
C LEU A 51 6.84 -7.62 17.34
N PRO A 52 7.64 -8.28 18.22
CA PRO A 52 8.22 -9.59 17.93
C PRO A 52 7.20 -10.63 17.46
N VAL A 53 6.04 -10.72 18.12
CA VAL A 53 4.98 -11.68 17.77
C VAL A 53 4.53 -11.60 16.31
N VAL A 54 4.51 -10.41 15.71
CA VAL A 54 4.14 -10.22 14.29
C VAL A 54 5.29 -10.65 13.38
N ARG A 55 6.53 -10.28 13.74
CA ARG A 55 7.72 -10.67 12.96
C ARG A 55 7.93 -12.18 12.97
N ASP A 56 7.75 -12.82 14.12
CA ASP A 56 7.89 -14.26 14.30
C ASP A 56 6.82 -15.03 13.49
N ALA A 57 5.58 -14.54 13.45
CA ALA A 57 4.53 -15.10 12.61
C ALA A 57 4.87 -15.01 11.11
N ALA A 58 5.41 -13.88 10.66
CA ALA A 58 5.85 -13.71 9.27
C ALA A 58 7.02 -14.65 8.92
N ILE A 59 8.01 -14.79 9.81
CA ILE A 59 9.13 -15.72 9.63
C ILE A 59 8.61 -17.16 9.54
N ALA A 60 7.71 -17.56 10.44
CA ALA A 60 7.15 -18.91 10.44
C ALA A 60 6.34 -19.19 9.16
N SER A 61 5.58 -18.21 8.65
CA SER A 61 4.87 -18.30 7.37
C SER A 61 5.82 -18.58 6.20
N LEU A 62 6.93 -17.82 6.13
CA LEU A 62 7.96 -18.03 5.12
C LEU A 62 8.63 -19.40 5.24
N GLN A 63 8.93 -19.86 6.46
CA GLN A 63 9.52 -21.19 6.71
C GLN A 63 8.60 -22.33 6.28
N ARG A 64 7.27 -22.15 6.35
CA ARG A 64 6.28 -23.11 5.85
C ARG A 64 6.10 -23.07 4.32
N GLY A 65 6.75 -22.12 3.64
CA GLY A 65 6.66 -21.98 2.18
C GLY A 65 5.35 -21.37 1.70
N GLU A 66 4.69 -20.55 2.53
CA GLU A 66 3.43 -19.85 2.21
C GLU A 66 3.69 -18.65 1.25
N THR A 67 4.22 -18.92 0.06
CA THR A 67 4.71 -17.91 -0.90
C THR A 67 3.93 -17.88 -2.21
N PHE A 68 2.73 -18.46 -2.23
CA PHE A 68 1.90 -18.58 -3.42
C PHE A 68 0.70 -17.63 -3.36
N TYR A 69 -0.07 -17.59 -4.45
CA TYR A 69 -1.27 -16.76 -4.53
C TYR A 69 -2.23 -17.03 -3.37
N SER A 70 -2.80 -15.94 -2.86
CA SER A 70 -3.92 -15.96 -1.94
C SER A 70 -5.23 -15.64 -2.69
N HIS A 71 -6.34 -15.58 -1.95
CA HIS A 71 -7.62 -15.17 -2.53
C HIS A 71 -7.59 -13.68 -2.89
N ASN A 72 -8.31 -13.28 -3.93
CA ASN A 72 -8.33 -11.89 -4.42
C ASN A 72 -8.67 -10.84 -3.34
N LEU A 73 -9.48 -11.22 -2.35
CA LEU A 73 -9.89 -10.33 -1.24
C LEU A 73 -9.03 -10.53 0.03
N GLY A 74 -7.99 -11.35 -0.03
CA GLY A 74 -7.16 -11.74 1.11
C GLY A 74 -7.57 -13.07 1.74
N LEU A 75 -6.73 -13.55 2.67
CA LEU A 75 -6.95 -14.81 3.39
C LEU A 75 -8.29 -14.78 4.16
N PRO A 76 -9.13 -15.83 4.07
CA PRO A 76 -10.41 -15.89 4.77
C PRO A 76 -10.29 -15.61 6.27
N GLU A 77 -9.32 -16.23 6.94
CA GLU A 77 -9.11 -16.11 8.38
C GLU A 77 -8.73 -14.68 8.76
N LEU A 78 -7.92 -14.01 7.95
CA LEU A 78 -7.54 -12.62 8.18
C LEU A 78 -8.75 -11.68 8.04
N ARG A 79 -9.61 -11.91 7.05
CA ARG A 79 -10.85 -11.13 6.86
C ARG A 79 -11.80 -11.29 8.03
N GLU A 80 -11.97 -12.51 8.55
CA GLU A 80 -12.82 -12.77 9.72
C GLU A 80 -12.29 -12.06 10.98
N GLN A 81 -10.99 -12.19 11.25
CA GLN A 81 -10.36 -11.54 12.40
C GLN A 81 -10.42 -10.01 12.30
N TYR A 82 -10.20 -9.45 11.10
CA TYR A 82 -10.31 -8.01 10.87
C TYR A 82 -11.74 -7.50 11.08
N ALA A 83 -12.75 -8.21 10.57
CA ALA A 83 -14.15 -7.85 10.80
C ALA A 83 -14.51 -7.87 12.30
N ALA A 84 -14.05 -8.88 13.04
CA ALA A 84 -14.23 -8.95 14.49
C ALA A 84 -13.53 -7.79 15.22
N TYR A 85 -12.30 -7.46 14.83
CA TYR A 85 -11.56 -6.31 15.37
C TYR A 85 -12.32 -4.99 15.15
N VAL A 86 -12.78 -4.75 13.92
CA VAL A 86 -13.53 -3.53 13.58
C VAL A 86 -14.85 -3.44 14.35
N ARG A 87 -15.59 -4.56 14.48
CA ARG A 87 -16.78 -4.63 15.35
C ARG A 87 -16.46 -4.25 16.79
N GLY A 88 -15.37 -4.79 17.34
CA GLY A 88 -14.98 -4.55 18.73
C GLY A 88 -14.52 -3.11 19.00
N VAL A 89 -13.72 -2.54 18.10
CA VAL A 89 -13.15 -1.19 18.29
C VAL A 89 -14.13 -0.09 17.91
N HIS A 90 -14.93 -0.28 16.85
CA HIS A 90 -15.76 0.78 16.27
C HIS A 90 -17.26 0.57 16.48
N GLY A 91 -17.70 -0.57 17.03
CA GLY A 91 -19.13 -0.88 17.20
C GLY A 91 -19.90 -1.02 15.87
N ALA A 92 -19.20 -1.14 14.74
CA ALA A 92 -19.78 -1.20 13.42
C ALA A 92 -20.15 -2.63 13.04
N ASP A 93 -21.33 -2.86 12.46
CA ASP A 93 -21.75 -4.19 11.96
C ASP A 93 -21.04 -4.56 10.64
N VAL A 94 -19.77 -4.94 10.75
CA VAL A 94 -18.93 -5.37 9.63
C VAL A 94 -18.78 -6.87 9.67
N THR A 95 -19.11 -7.54 8.57
CA THR A 95 -18.89 -8.98 8.35
C THR A 95 -17.70 -9.23 7.42
N ALA A 96 -17.16 -10.44 7.39
CA ALA A 96 -16.00 -10.78 6.57
C ALA A 96 -16.26 -10.56 5.07
N GLU A 97 -17.50 -10.73 4.61
CA GLU A 97 -17.92 -10.49 3.23
C GLU A 97 -17.75 -9.03 2.80
N ARG A 98 -17.71 -8.11 3.76
CA ARG A 98 -17.51 -6.67 3.53
C ARG A 98 -16.05 -6.24 3.70
N VAL A 99 -15.11 -7.18 3.85
CA VAL A 99 -13.68 -6.91 4.04
C VAL A 99 -12.87 -7.37 2.82
N ALA A 100 -12.03 -6.47 2.31
CA ALA A 100 -10.97 -6.77 1.36
C ALA A 100 -9.62 -6.37 1.97
N ILE A 101 -8.65 -7.28 1.94
CA ILE A 101 -7.29 -7.02 2.40
C ILE A 101 -6.47 -6.46 1.23
N THR A 102 -5.80 -5.34 1.44
CA THR A 102 -4.91 -4.69 0.48
C THR A 102 -3.47 -4.70 0.98
N SER A 103 -2.52 -4.36 0.11
CA SER A 103 -1.10 -4.23 0.47
C SER A 103 -0.84 -3.14 1.52
N ALA A 104 -1.62 -2.06 1.49
CA ALA A 104 -1.54 -0.95 2.43
C ALA A 104 -2.85 -0.13 2.42
N GLY A 105 -3.00 0.76 3.40
CA GLY A 105 -4.13 1.69 3.48
C GLY A 105 -4.22 2.64 2.29
N VAL A 106 -3.09 3.14 1.78
CA VAL A 106 -3.05 3.99 0.58
C VAL A 106 -3.56 3.24 -0.67
N SER A 107 -3.23 1.96 -0.80
CA SER A 107 -3.76 1.12 -1.88
C SER A 107 -5.26 0.86 -1.74
N ALA A 108 -5.78 0.74 -0.51
CA ALA A 108 -7.22 0.65 -0.27
C ALA A 108 -7.94 1.93 -0.72
N LEU A 109 -7.40 3.11 -0.38
CA LEU A 109 -7.94 4.40 -0.83
C LEU A 109 -7.91 4.52 -2.36
N MET A 110 -6.81 4.12 -3.00
CA MET A 110 -6.68 4.13 -4.45
C MET A 110 -7.78 3.27 -5.11
N VAL A 111 -7.95 2.02 -4.67
CA VAL A 111 -8.97 1.12 -5.23
C VAL A 111 -10.39 1.66 -4.97
N ALA A 112 -10.66 2.16 -3.77
CA ALA A 112 -11.96 2.73 -3.44
C ALA A 112 -12.30 3.95 -4.31
N VAL A 113 -11.34 4.86 -4.52
CA VAL A 113 -11.53 6.02 -5.39
C VAL A 113 -11.74 5.58 -6.84
N GLN A 114 -10.93 4.67 -7.36
CA GLN A 114 -11.07 4.18 -8.74
C GLN A 114 -12.38 3.44 -8.99
N ALA A 115 -12.95 2.79 -7.96
CA ALA A 115 -14.22 2.09 -8.07
C ALA A 115 -15.43 3.05 -8.06
N LEU A 116 -15.30 4.22 -7.43
CA LEU A 116 -16.43 5.13 -7.17
C LEU A 116 -16.38 6.41 -8.00
N VAL A 117 -15.18 6.86 -8.37
CA VAL A 117 -14.94 8.12 -9.08
C VAL A 117 -14.56 7.80 -10.50
N ASN A 118 -15.38 8.26 -11.45
CA ASN A 118 -15.00 8.27 -12.86
C ASN A 118 -13.91 9.33 -13.05
N ALA A 119 -12.76 8.90 -13.58
CA ALA A 119 -11.64 9.75 -13.95
C ALA A 119 -11.44 9.74 -15.48
#